data_AF-A0A8T5EUM4-F1
#
_entry.id   AF-A0A8T5EUM4-F1
#
_cell.length_a   1.000
_cell.length_b   1.000
_cell.length_c   1.000
_cell.angle_alpha   90.00
_cell.angle_beta   90.00
_cell.angle_gamma   90.00
#
_symmetry.space_group_name_H-M   'P 1'
#
loop_
_entity.id
_entity.type
_entity.pdbx_description
1 polymer ?
#
loop_
_entity_poly.entity_id
_entity_poly.type
_entity_poly.pdbx_seq_one_letter_code
_entity_poly.pdbx_strand_id
1 'polypeptide(L)' 'MGYWGLRGGSEMRHMFIMQAHSMKYKFMTSFALRDVIRARIDKEEAEFVQMFDPERWDYYRVRL' A
#
# COMPACT_ATOMS: atom_id res chain seq x y z
N MET A 1 22.22 -10.58 4.48
CA MET A 1 20.79 -10.87 4.28
C MET A 1 20.03 -9.57 4.47
N GLY A 2 19.54 -8.97 3.37
CA GLY A 2 19.04 -7.59 3.37
C GLY A 2 17.60 -7.44 3.89
N TYR A 3 17.24 -6.18 4.17
CA TYR A 3 15.93 -5.67 4.62
C TYR A 3 14.70 -6.28 3.91
N TRP A 4 14.89 -6.75 2.67
CA TRP A 4 13.84 -7.23 1.78
C TRP A 4 13.33 -8.65 2.08
N GLY A 5 14.07 -9.48 2.82
CA GLY A 5 13.71 -10.89 3.08
C GLY A 5 13.23 -11.21 4.50
N LEU A 6 13.34 -10.26 5.44
CA LEU A 6 13.04 -10.44 6.87
C LEU A 6 11.97 -9.46 7.35
N ARG A 7 10.82 -9.36 6.65
CA ARG A 7 9.70 -8.45 7.01
C ARG A 7 9.99 -6.94 6.96
N GLY A 8 11.19 -6.50 6.57
CA GLY A 8 11.53 -5.07 6.56
C GLY A 8 10.60 -4.24 5.67
N GLY A 9 10.11 -4.78 4.55
CA GLY A 9 9.10 -4.11 3.72
C GLY A 9 7.77 -3.87 4.45
N SER A 10 7.28 -4.85 5.22
CA SER A 10 6.06 -4.69 6.02
C SER A 10 6.26 -3.74 7.20
N GLU A 11 7.43 -3.77 7.86
CA GLU A 11 7.75 -2.88 8.97
C GLU A 11 7.87 -1.42 8.53
N MET A 12 8.60 -1.16 7.45
CA MET A 12 8.69 0.19 6.87
C MET A 12 7.32 0.74 6.50
N ARG A 13 6.47 -0.08 5.89
CA ARG A 13 5.10 0.33 5.55
C ARG A 13 4.28 0.64 6.81
N HIS A 14 4.38 -0.20 7.84
CA HIS A 14 3.68 0.04 9.10
C HIS A 14 4.10 1.37 9.75
N MET A 15 5.41 1.64 9.82
CA MET A 15 5.93 2.91 10.32
C MET A 15 5.44 4.11 9.49
N PHE A 16 5.41 3.97 8.16
CA PHE A 16 4.93 5.02 7.27
C PHE A 16 3.43 5.31 7.46
N ILE A 17 2.60 4.28 7.64
CA ILE A 17 1.18 4.43 7.94
C ILE A 17 0.98 5.16 9.26
N MET A 18 1.68 4.75 10.32
CA MET A 18 1.62 5.40 11.62
C MET A 18 1.98 6.90 11.52
N GLN A 19 3.02 7.22 10.76
CA GLN A 19 3.41 8.61 10.51
C GLN A 19 2.35 9.37 9.71
N ALA A 20 1.71 8.74 8.72
CA ALA A 20 0.66 9.39 7.95
C ALA A 20 -0.60 9.69 8.80
N HIS A 21 -0.96 8.80 9.73
CA HIS A 21 -2.01 9.07 10.73
C HIS A 21 -1.62 10.23 11.65
N SER A 22 -0.38 10.30 12.14
CA SER A 22 0.07 11.38 13.05
C SER A 22 -0.02 12.76 12.39
N MET A 23 0.19 12.80 11.07
CA MET A 23 0.06 13.99 10.24
C MET A 23 -1.40 14.31 9.82
N LYS A 24 -2.38 13.50 10.26
CA LYS A 24 -3.81 13.66 9.96
C LYS A 24 -4.15 13.64 8.47
N TYR A 25 -3.38 12.89 7.68
CA TYR A 25 -3.78 12.63 6.30
C TYR A 25 -5.03 11.76 6.26
N LYS A 26 -5.86 11.96 5.24
CA LYS A 26 -7.10 11.18 5.05
C LYS A 26 -6.86 9.90 4.26
N PHE A 27 -5.85 9.92 3.39
CA PHE A 27 -5.54 8.82 2.50
C PHE A 27 -4.03 8.66 2.36
N MET A 28 -3.60 7.41 2.19
CA MET A 28 -2.27 7.06 1.72
C MET A 28 -2.40 6.42 0.34
N THR A 29 -1.70 6.96 -0.65
CA THR A 29 -1.64 6.40 -2.01
C THR A 29 -0.31 5.68 -2.23
N SER A 30 -0.34 4.54 -2.92
CA SER A 30 0.86 3.78 -3.28
C SER A 30 0.66 3.04 -4.60
N PHE A 31 1.70 2.35 -5.05
CA PHE A 31 1.78 1.66 -6.34
C PHE A 31 2.23 0.22 -6.12
N ALA A 32 1.48 -0.75 -6.64
CA ALA A 32 1.77 -2.16 -6.47
C ALA A 32 1.13 -3.02 -7.56
N LEU A 33 1.54 -4.29 -7.66
CA LEU A 33 0.87 -5.28 -8.49
C LEU A 33 -0.61 -5.43 -8.10
N ARG A 34 -1.48 -5.59 -9.11
CA ARG A 34 -2.94 -5.72 -8.96
C ARG A 34 -3.35 -6.76 -7.93
N ASP A 35 -2.68 -7.91 -7.91
CA ASP A 35 -2.99 -8.99 -6.98
C ASP A 35 -2.60 -8.66 -5.53
N VAL A 36 -1.54 -7.88 -5.33
CA VAL A 36 -1.17 -7.35 -4.01
C VAL A 36 -2.22 -6.36 -3.52
N ILE A 37 -2.72 -5.50 -4.40
CA ILE A 37 -3.77 -4.53 -4.07
C ILE A 37 -5.07 -5.26 -3.73
N ARG A 38 -5.48 -6.24 -4.54
CA ARG A 38 -6.65 -7.09 -4.28
C ARG A 38 -6.58 -7.76 -2.91
N ALA A 39 -5.42 -8.30 -2.54
CA ALA A 39 -5.22 -8.91 -1.22
C ALA A 39 -5.31 -7.90 -0.05
N ARG A 40 -5.23 -6.59 -0.32
CA ARG A 40 -5.35 -5.51 0.67
C ARG A 40 -6.75 -4.92 0.76
N ILE A 41 -7.62 -5.13 -0.23
CA ILE A 41 -9.00 -4.59 -0.23
C ILE A 41 -9.73 -5.01 1.04
N ASP A 42 -9.71 -6.31 1.35
CA ASP A 42 -10.44 -6.87 2.49
C ASP A 42 -9.80 -6.56 3.85
N LYS A 43 -8.49 -6.28 3.87
CA LYS A 43 -7.72 -6.10 5.12
C LYS A 43 -7.50 -4.65 5.51
N GLU A 44 -7.45 -3.76 4.52
CA GLU A 44 -6.99 -2.39 4.69
C GLU A 44 -7.89 -1.37 3.98
N GLU A 45 -9.09 -1.80 3.56
CA GLU A 45 -10.04 -0.96 2.81
C GLU A 45 -9.36 -0.28 1.60
N ALA A 46 -8.49 -1.04 0.92
CA ALA A 46 -7.76 -0.53 -0.23
C ALA A 46 -8.70 -0.31 -1.43
N GLU A 47 -8.51 0.81 -2.14
CA GLU A 47 -9.28 1.18 -3.31
C GLU A 47 -8.35 1.45 -4.49
N PHE A 48 -8.68 0.93 -5.68
CA PHE A 48 -7.97 1.28 -6.90
C PHE A 48 -8.22 2.75 -7.25
N VAL A 49 -7.13 3.48 -7.54
CA VAL A 49 -7.17 4.87 -8.00
C VAL A 49 -7.04 4.93 -9.51
N GLN A 50 -6.08 4.19 -10.07
CA GLN A 50 -5.87 4.10 -11.51
C GLN A 50 -5.34 2.72 -11.85
N MET A 51 -5.99 2.05 -12.80
CA MET A 51 -5.56 0.76 -13.33
C MET A 51 -4.80 0.96 -14.64
N PHE A 52 -3.69 0.25 -14.81
CA PHE A 52 -2.88 0.25 -16.02
C PHE A 52 -2.75 -1.17 -16.58
N ASP A 53 -3.12 -1.35 -17.84
CA ASP A 53 -2.90 -2.57 -18.60
C ASP A 53 -1.87 -2.28 -19.72
N PRO A 54 -0.98 -3.24 -20.06
CA PRO A 54 -0.93 -4.65 -19.65
C PRO A 54 -0.09 -4.94 -18.39
N GLU A 55 0.63 -3.95 -17.85
CA GLU A 55 1.64 -4.18 -16.80
C GLU A 55 1.05 -4.61 -15.45
N ARG A 56 -0.25 -4.33 -15.19
CA ARG A 56 -0.97 -4.67 -13.94
C ARG A 56 -0.31 -4.14 -12.68
N TRP A 57 0.49 -3.10 -12.80
CA TRP A 57 0.89 -2.27 -11.68
C TRP A 57 -0.06 -1.09 -11.63
N ASP A 58 -0.83 -1.00 -10.55
CA ASP A 58 -1.91 -0.04 -10.43
C ASP A 58 -1.63 0.91 -9.26
N TYR A 59 -2.14 2.13 -9.35
CA TYR A 59 -2.22 3.01 -8.18
C TYR A 59 -3.42 2.62 -7.34
N TYR A 60 -3.22 2.64 -6.03
CA TYR A 60 -4.28 2.41 -5.05
C TYR A 60 -4.13 3.35 -3.87
N ARG A 61 -5.21 3.54 -3.12
CA ARG A 61 -5.22 4.28 -1.86
C ARG A 61 -5.80 3.44 -0.74
N VAL A 62 -5.43 3.76 0.49
CA VAL A 62 -6.09 3.28 1.71
C VAL A 62 -6.52 4.50 2.53
N ARG A 63 -7.65 4.35 3.23
CA ARG A 63 -8.09 5.34 4.20
C ARG A 63 -7.23 5.23 5.46
N LEU A 64 -6.77 6.38 5.95
CA LEU A 64 -6.07 6.54 7.22
C LEU A 64 -7.06 7.06 8.29
#